data_AF-A0AAD0XEA7-F1
#
_entry.id   AF-A0AAD0XEA7-F1
#
_cell.length_a   1.000
_cell.length_b   1.000
_cell.length_c   1.000
_cell.angle_alpha   90.00
_cell.angle_beta   90.00
_cell.angle_gamma   90.00
#
_symmetry.space_group_name_H-M   'P 1'
#
loop_
_entity.id
_entity.type
_entity.pdbx_description
1 polymer ?
#
loop_
_entity_poly.entity_id
_entity_poly.type
_entity_poly.pdbx_seq_one_letter_code
_entity_poly.pdbx_strand_id
1 'polypeptide(L)'
;MKALNINLYEHLDNQEVQLELDIFGPYEPVKTAQIIPFKPKVEWGESAITVLREGLLCNTLRSLADGRAGVATKDESMAWLMSNNIDPFSFVVCCSELGYNPETLREQTLFTLNRLNTKSNNP
;
A
#
# COMPACT_ATOMS: atom_id res chain seq x y z
N MET A 1 15.26 -34.93 -63.94
CA MET A 1 15.31 -33.47 -64.13
C MET A 1 14.12 -32.90 -63.36
N LYS A 2 14.20 -32.00 -62.39
CA LYS A 2 15.23 -31.07 -61.89
C LYS A 2 15.26 -31.16 -60.35
N ALA A 3 16.42 -30.90 -59.78
CA ALA A 3 16.65 -30.85 -58.34
C ALA A 3 15.77 -29.77 -57.68
N LEU A 4 15.23 -30.10 -56.50
CA LEU A 4 14.59 -29.14 -55.60
C LEU A 4 15.67 -28.17 -55.10
N ASN A 5 15.39 -26.88 -55.25
CA ASN A 5 16.30 -25.78 -54.97
C ASN A 5 16.63 -25.73 -53.48
N ILE A 6 17.91 -25.94 -53.19
CA ILE A 6 18.55 -25.87 -51.89
C ILE A 6 18.72 -24.38 -51.59
N ASN A 7 17.73 -23.74 -50.97
CA ASN A 7 17.92 -22.47 -50.26
C ASN A 7 16.67 -22.14 -49.45
N LEU A 8 16.40 -22.98 -48.46
CA LEU A 8 15.35 -22.73 -47.47
C LEU A 8 15.98 -22.41 -46.11
N TYR A 9 17.06 -21.61 -46.02
CA TYR A 9 17.61 -21.25 -44.69
C TYR A 9 18.56 -20.04 -44.63
N GLU A 10 18.46 -19.05 -45.51
CA GLU A 10 19.22 -17.81 -45.31
C GLU A 10 18.34 -16.59 -45.47
N HIS A 11 18.43 -15.69 -44.48
CA HIS A 11 17.78 -14.37 -44.38
C HIS A 11 16.38 -14.33 -43.74
N LEU A 12 16.17 -15.09 -42.66
CA LEU A 12 15.48 -14.49 -41.52
C LEU A 12 16.45 -13.49 -40.89
N ASP A 13 16.58 -12.34 -41.56
CA ASP A 13 17.32 -11.22 -41.04
C ASP A 13 16.67 -10.85 -39.72
N ASN A 14 17.48 -10.90 -38.67
CA ASN A 14 17.16 -10.46 -37.33
C ASN A 14 16.84 -8.96 -37.41
N GLN A 15 15.61 -8.62 -37.76
CA GLN A 15 15.13 -7.27 -37.50
C GLN A 15 14.85 -7.21 -36.00
N GLU A 16 15.92 -7.00 -35.22
CA GLU A 16 15.82 -6.45 -33.88
C GLU A 16 14.91 -5.22 -34.00
N VAL A 17 13.68 -5.35 -33.54
CA VAL A 17 12.79 -4.21 -33.38
C VAL A 17 13.40 -3.39 -32.26
N GLN A 18 14.29 -2.47 -32.62
CA GLN A 18 14.75 -1.44 -31.72
C GLN A 18 13.52 -0.58 -31.40
N LEU A 19 12.90 -0.89 -30.26
CA LEU A 19 11.98 0.02 -29.60
C LEU A 19 12.84 1.22 -29.20
N GLU A 20 12.93 2.22 -30.08
CA GLU A 20 13.39 3.54 -29.71
C GLU A 20 12.42 4.05 -28.65
N LEU A 21 12.76 3.80 -27.38
CA LEU A 21 12.12 4.46 -26.27
C LEU A 21 12.50 5.93 -26.44
N ASP A 22 11.53 6.78 -26.77
CA ASP A 22 11.73 8.22 -26.83
C ASP A 22 11.91 8.75 -25.39
N ILE A 23 13.12 8.54 -24.84
CA ILE A 23 13.48 8.87 -23.44
C ILE A 23 13.37 10.38 -23.21
N PHE A 24 13.44 11.14 -24.30
CA PHE A 24 13.35 12.58 -24.33
C PHE A 24 12.08 12.99 -25.07
N GLY A 25 10.92 12.65 -24.48
CA GLY A 25 9.68 13.33 -24.83
C GLY A 25 9.87 14.85 -24.89
N PRO A 26 9.03 15.58 -25.64
CA PRO A 26 9.23 17.01 -25.90
C PRO A 26 9.56 17.73 -24.60
N TYR A 27 10.67 18.48 -24.60
CA TYR A 27 11.15 19.21 -23.42
C TYR A 27 10.02 20.11 -22.90
N GLU A 28 9.32 19.64 -21.87
CA GLU A 28 8.48 20.54 -21.09
C GLU A 28 9.45 21.48 -20.39
N PRO A 29 9.33 22.81 -20.61
CA PRO A 29 10.15 23.75 -19.88
C PRO A 29 9.98 23.46 -18.39
N VAL A 30 11.11 23.33 -17.67
CA VAL A 30 11.09 23.19 -16.21
C VAL A 30 10.16 24.25 -15.67
N LYS A 31 9.02 23.83 -15.13
CA LYS A 31 8.06 24.74 -14.48
C LYS A 31 8.72 25.23 -13.20
N THR A 32 9.64 26.17 -13.31
CA THR A 32 10.13 26.94 -12.17
C THR A 32 8.93 27.72 -11.66
N ALA A 33 8.30 27.22 -10.60
CA ALA A 33 7.21 27.91 -9.95
C ALA A 33 7.74 29.22 -9.36
N GLN A 34 7.66 30.31 -10.13
CA GLN A 34 8.02 31.64 -9.62
C GLN A 34 7.05 32.05 -8.49
N ILE A 35 5.83 31.53 -8.51
CA ILE A 35 4.80 31.71 -7.47
C ILE A 35 4.04 30.37 -7.37
N ILE A 36 4.17 29.65 -6.26
CA ILE A 36 3.25 28.57 -5.94
C ILE A 36 1.92 29.26 -5.59
N PRO A 37 0.84 29.12 -6.37
CA PRO A 37 -0.44 29.68 -5.97
C PRO A 37 -0.81 29.01 -4.64
N PHE A 38 -0.82 29.78 -3.56
CA PHE A 38 -1.39 29.35 -2.29
C PHE A 38 -2.86 29.10 -2.54
N LYS A 39 -3.21 27.86 -2.92
CA LYS A 39 -4.58 27.38 -2.83
C LYS A 39 -5.02 27.66 -1.39
N PRO A 40 -6.27 28.13 -1.18
CA PRO A 40 -6.77 28.41 0.16
C PRO A 40 -6.45 27.24 1.07
N LYS A 41 -5.90 27.55 2.25
CA LYS A 41 -5.55 26.56 3.27
C LYS A 41 -6.78 25.70 3.50
N VAL A 42 -6.68 24.40 3.26
CA VAL A 42 -7.75 23.46 3.62
C VAL A 42 -8.02 23.67 5.11
N GLU A 43 -9.22 24.14 5.46
CA GLU A 43 -9.62 24.28 6.85
C GLU A 43 -9.95 22.90 7.39
N TRP A 44 -9.01 22.34 8.14
CA TRP A 44 -9.20 21.08 8.84
C TRP A 44 -9.97 21.37 10.13
N GLY A 45 -11.15 20.76 10.26
CA GLY A 45 -11.87 20.71 11.53
C GLY A 45 -11.40 19.52 12.38
N GLU A 46 -11.65 19.58 13.69
CA GLU A 46 -11.41 18.48 14.63
C GLU A 46 -12.11 17.18 14.19
N SER A 47 -13.27 17.28 13.55
CA SER A 47 -13.99 16.14 12.98
C SER A 47 -13.16 15.36 11.95
N ALA A 48 -12.30 16.04 11.19
CA ALA A 48 -11.43 15.38 10.22
C ALA A 48 -10.33 14.56 10.92
N ILE A 49 -9.85 15.01 12.08
CA ILE A 49 -8.89 14.25 12.91
C ILE A 49 -9.56 12.98 13.42
N THR A 50 -10.81 13.07 13.90
CA THR A 50 -11.59 11.90 14.34
C THR A 50 -11.77 10.89 13.22
N VAL A 51 -12.14 11.34 12.01
CA VAL A 51 -12.28 10.47 10.83
C VAL A 51 -10.96 9.78 10.47
N LEU A 52 -9.83 10.50 10.56
CA LEU A 52 -8.51 9.91 10.32
C LEU A 52 -8.16 8.84 11.36
N ARG A 53 -8.45 9.08 12.65
CA ARG A 53 -8.23 8.10 13.72
C ARG A 53 -9.07 6.84 13.52
N GLU A 54 -10.35 7.01 13.19
CA GLU A 54 -11.27 5.89 12.92
C GLU A 54 -10.82 5.10 11.70
N GLY A 55 -10.49 5.79 10.61
CA GLY A 55 -10.01 5.19 9.38
C GLY A 55 -8.73 4.39 9.59
N LEU A 56 -7.76 4.96 10.32
CA LEU A 56 -6.51 4.28 10.67
C LEU A 56 -6.78 3.03 11.51
N LEU A 57 -7.55 3.15 12.60
CA LEU A 57 -7.86 2.02 13.47
C LEU A 57 -8.54 0.88 12.70
N CYS A 58 -9.60 1.19 11.95
CA CYS A 58 -10.34 0.19 11.18
C CYS A 58 -9.49 -0.46 10.09
N ASN A 59 -8.69 0.34 9.37
CA ASN A 59 -7.87 -0.17 8.28
C ASN A 59 -6.74 -1.07 8.78
N THR A 60 -6.06 -0.68 9.86
CA THR A 60 -4.97 -1.47 10.44
C THR A 60 -5.48 -2.81 10.99
N LEU A 61 -6.58 -2.80 11.75
CA LEU A 61 -7.20 -4.03 12.26
C LEU A 61 -7.67 -4.95 11.13
N ARG A 62 -8.27 -4.39 10.06
CA ARG A 62 -8.66 -5.16 8.88
C ARG A 62 -7.45 -5.74 8.17
N SER A 63 -6.36 -4.99 8.03
CA SER A 63 -5.12 -5.45 7.39
C SER A 63 -4.48 -6.62 8.16
N LEU A 64 -4.56 -6.60 9.49
CA LEU A 64 -4.11 -7.72 10.33
C LEU A 64 -4.95 -8.98 10.12
N ALA A 65 -6.28 -8.83 10.04
CA ALA A 65 -7.19 -9.95 9.82
C ALA A 65 -7.20 -10.46 8.37
N ASP A 66 -6.87 -9.59 7.40
CA ASP A 66 -6.79 -9.97 5.99
C ASP A 66 -5.53 -10.82 5.74
N GLY A 67 -5.72 -11.98 5.13
CA GLY A 67 -4.63 -12.88 4.73
C GLY A 67 -3.70 -12.28 3.68
N ARG A 68 -4.15 -11.28 2.92
CA ARG A 68 -3.48 -10.75 1.72
C ARG A 68 -2.42 -9.68 1.97
N ALA A 69 -2.39 -9.09 3.15
CA ALA A 69 -1.32 -8.15 3.50
C ALA A 69 0.02 -8.87 3.62
N GLY A 70 1.08 -8.27 3.08
CA GLY A 70 2.44 -8.81 3.18
C GLY A 70 2.93 -8.88 4.64
N VAL A 71 3.90 -9.75 4.89
CA VAL A 71 4.46 -10.00 6.24
C VAL A 71 4.95 -8.70 6.89
N ALA A 72 5.73 -7.89 6.16
CA ALA A 72 6.24 -6.61 6.68
C ALA A 72 5.12 -5.66 7.14
N THR A 73 4.03 -5.54 6.36
CA THR A 73 2.87 -4.71 6.72
C THR A 73 2.14 -5.24 7.95
N LYS A 74 2.05 -6.57 8.11
CA LYS A 74 1.45 -7.19 9.29
C LYS A 74 2.30 -6.98 10.53
N ASP A 75 3.62 -7.09 10.42
CA ASP A 75 4.55 -6.86 11.52
C ASP A 75 4.49 -5.41 12.00
N GLU A 76 4.48 -4.45 11.07
CA GLU A 76 4.29 -3.03 11.39
C GLU A 76 2.93 -2.77 12.05
N SER A 77 1.85 -3.33 11.50
CA SER A 77 0.50 -3.19 12.06
C SER A 77 0.40 -3.80 13.46
N MET A 78 1.07 -4.93 13.70
CA MET A 78 1.12 -5.59 15.00
C MET A 78 1.94 -4.76 15.99
N ALA A 79 3.09 -4.23 15.56
CA ALA A 79 3.91 -3.34 16.38
C ALA A 79 3.13 -2.09 16.81
N TRP A 80 2.37 -1.49 15.88
CA TRP A 80 1.48 -0.37 16.18
C TRP A 80 0.38 -0.75 17.17
N LEU A 81 -0.32 -1.88 16.95
CA LEU A 81 -1.36 -2.41 17.84
C LEU A 81 -0.85 -2.66 19.27
N MET A 82 0.39 -3.15 19.41
CA MET A 82 1.00 -3.49 20.70
C MET A 82 1.74 -2.31 21.36
N SER A 83 1.83 -1.17 20.69
CA SER A 83 2.49 0.01 21.24
C SER A 83 1.68 0.66 22.35
N ASN A 84 2.39 1.21 23.34
CA ASN A 84 1.83 2.06 24.41
C ASN A 84 2.21 3.54 24.25
N ASN A 85 2.74 3.91 23.09
CA ASN A 85 3.10 5.29 22.81
C ASN A 85 1.86 6.19 22.83
N ILE A 86 2.08 7.46 23.19
CA ILE A 86 1.03 8.48 23.26
C ILE A 86 1.35 9.55 22.21
N ASP A 87 0.93 9.27 20.98
CA ASP A 87 1.04 10.16 19.82
C ASP A 87 -0.34 10.36 19.18
N PRO A 88 -0.58 11.43 18.38
CA PRO A 88 -1.92 11.77 17.86
C PRO A 88 -2.66 10.64 17.12
N PHE A 89 -1.90 9.70 16.53
CA PHE A 89 -2.37 8.52 15.80
C PHE A 89 -1.80 7.20 16.34
N SER A 90 -1.31 7.20 17.58
CA SER A 90 -0.96 5.97 18.30
C SER A 90 -2.21 5.13 18.55
N PHE A 91 -2.04 3.82 18.71
CA PHE A 91 -3.15 2.91 18.98
C PHE A 91 -3.94 3.32 20.23
N VAL A 92 -3.24 3.67 21.32
CA VAL A 92 -3.86 4.08 22.59
C VAL A 92 -4.71 5.33 22.41
N VAL A 93 -4.18 6.36 21.75
CA VAL A 93 -4.91 7.62 21.50
C VAL A 93 -6.09 7.40 20.55
N CYS A 94 -5.90 6.64 19.47
CA CYS A 94 -7.01 6.32 18.56
C CYS A 94 -8.13 5.57 19.30
N CYS A 95 -7.81 4.63 20.18
CA CYS A 95 -8.82 3.94 20.98
C CYS A 95 -9.53 4.90 21.93
N SER A 96 -8.79 5.67 22.74
CA SER A 96 -9.38 6.54 23.76
C SER A 96 -10.28 7.61 23.16
N GLU A 97 -9.85 8.24 22.07
CA GLU A 97 -10.58 9.32 21.40
C GLU A 97 -11.84 8.83 20.70
N LEU A 98 -11.89 7.55 20.33
CA LEU A 98 -13.06 6.90 19.74
C LEU A 98 -13.94 6.18 20.78
N GLY A 99 -13.57 6.24 22.07
CA GLY A 99 -14.33 5.64 23.17
C GLY A 99 -14.09 4.14 23.39
N TYR A 100 -13.02 3.58 22.82
CA TYR A 100 -12.62 2.19 23.04
C TYR A 100 -11.61 2.05 24.18
N ASN A 101 -11.67 0.92 24.89
CA ASN A 101 -10.61 0.51 25.81
C ASN A 101 -9.47 -0.17 25.01
N PRO A 102 -8.23 0.34 25.05
CA PRO A 102 -7.12 -0.22 24.27
C PRO A 102 -6.84 -1.69 24.59
N GLU A 103 -6.85 -2.07 25.87
CA GLU A 103 -6.50 -3.43 26.32
C GLU A 103 -7.56 -4.44 25.89
N THR A 104 -8.85 -4.10 26.05
CA THR A 104 -9.95 -4.95 25.56
C THR A 104 -9.86 -5.15 24.05
N LEU A 105 -9.58 -4.08 23.29
CA LEU A 105 -9.52 -4.17 21.84
C LEU A 105 -8.30 -4.99 21.37
N ARG A 106 -7.15 -4.89 22.06
CA ARG A 106 -6.00 -5.77 21.81
C ARG A 106 -6.34 -7.22 22.03
N GLU A 107 -6.91 -7.55 23.19
CA GLU A 107 -7.28 -8.92 23.54
C GLU A 107 -8.22 -9.53 22.49
N GLN A 108 -9.27 -8.82 22.12
CA GLN A 108 -10.24 -9.25 21.11
C GLN A 108 -9.60 -9.43 19.72
N THR A 109 -8.69 -8.53 19.36
CA THR A 109 -7.95 -8.61 18.09
C THR A 109 -7.07 -9.84 18.07
N LEU A 110 -6.24 -10.04 19.10
CA LEU A 110 -5.34 -11.19 19.22
C LEU A 110 -6.12 -12.52 19.23
N PHE A 111 -7.23 -12.59 19.97
CA PHE A 111 -8.12 -13.75 19.96
C PHE A 111 -8.64 -14.06 18.55
N THR A 112 -9.07 -13.03 17.82
CA THR A 112 -9.57 -13.18 16.44
C THR A 112 -8.48 -13.67 15.50
N LEU A 113 -7.28 -13.09 15.56
CA LEU A 113 -6.14 -13.48 14.73
C LEU A 113 -5.71 -14.92 14.98
N ASN A 114 -5.63 -15.33 16.25
CA ASN A 114 -5.32 -16.73 16.61
C ASN A 114 -6.34 -17.70 16.03
N ARG A 115 -7.64 -17.36 16.10
CA ARG A 115 -8.71 -18.18 15.53
C ARG A 115 -8.64 -18.27 13.99
N LEU A 116 -8.18 -17.23 13.31
CA LEU A 116 -8.00 -17.27 11.86
C LEU A 116 -6.82 -18.15 11.47
N ASN A 117 -5.71 -18.09 12.22
CA ASN A 117 -4.54 -18.92 12.00
C ASN A 117 -4.84 -20.41 12.22
N THR A 118 -5.64 -20.77 13.23
CA THR A 118 -6.02 -22.19 13.47
C THR A 118 -6.91 -22.75 12.38
N LYS A 119 -7.81 -21.95 11.79
CA LYS A 119 -8.63 -22.36 10.64
C LYS A 119 -7.79 -22.56 9.38
N SER A 120 -6.77 -21.75 9.15
CA SER A 120 -5.86 -21.91 8.01
C SER A 120 -5.01 -23.19 8.09
N ASN A 121 -4.78 -23.72 9.30
CA ASN A 121 -3.90 -24.86 9.54
C ASN A 121 -4.64 -26.20 9.67
N ASN A 122 -5.97 -26.22 9.52
CA ASN A 122 -6.75 -27.45 9.54
C ASN A 122 -7.19 -27.78 8.10
N PRO A 123 -6.61 -28.82 7.46
CA PRO A 123 -6.83 -29.14 6.05
C PRO A 123 -8.25 -29.64 5.74
#